data_AF-A0A976P1T3-F1
#
_entry.id   AF-A0A976P1T3-F1
#
_cell.length_a   1.000
_cell.length_b   1.000
_cell.length_c   1.000
_cell.angle_alpha   90.00
_cell.angle_beta   90.00
_cell.angle_gamma   90.00
#
_symmetry.space_group_name_H-M   'P 1'
#
loop_
_entity.id
_entity.type
_entity.pdbx_description
1 polymer ?
#
loop_
_entity_poly.entity_id
_entity_poly.type
_entity_poly.pdbx_seq_one_letter_code
_entity_poly.pdbx_strand_id
1 'polypeptide(L)' 'MLRLSALSLAVAGAMAVAPTAANAEVSASVGVANMYLWRGYDLGNGDAQVSGDLSYSNSGFYTGVWAASGDSAAG' A
#
# COMPACT_ATOMS: atom_id res chain seq x y z
N MET A 1 -40.19 -27.88 9.16
CA MET A 1 -39.65 -27.12 8.01
C MET A 1 -39.22 -25.71 8.38
N LEU A 2 -40.05 -24.91 9.06
CA LEU A 2 -39.70 -23.53 9.45
C LEU A 2 -38.42 -23.40 10.31
N ARG A 3 -38.19 -24.33 11.24
CA ARG A 3 -36.97 -24.37 12.09
C ARG A 3 -35.68 -24.64 11.31
N LEU A 4 -35.73 -25.47 10.26
CA LEU A 4 -34.56 -25.75 9.41
C LEU A 4 -34.22 -24.54 8.54
N SER A 5 -35.23 -23.84 8.03
CA SER A 5 -35.05 -22.62 7.22
C SER A 5 -34.52 -21.44 8.03
N ALA A 6 -34.99 -21.28 9.27
CA ALA A 6 -34.43 -20.29 10.20
C ALA A 6 -32.95 -20.57 10.51
N LEU A 7 -32.56 -21.84 10.65
CA LEU A 7 -31.17 -22.24 10.90
C LEU A 7 -30.27 -21.97 9.69
N SER A 8 -30.74 -22.24 8.46
CA SER A 8 -29.99 -21.91 7.24
C SER A 8 -29.79 -20.40 7.06
N LEU A 9 -30.79 -19.58 7.43
CA LEU A 9 -30.68 -18.14 7.38
C LEU A 9 -29.70 -17.60 8.43
N ALA A 10 -29.72 -18.17 9.64
CA ALA A 10 -28.79 -17.81 10.71
C ALA A 10 -27.34 -18.16 10.34
N VAL A 11 -27.10 -19.32 9.73
CA VAL A 11 -25.78 -19.74 9.25
C VAL A 11 -25.31 -18.83 8.10
N ALA A 12 -26.16 -18.51 7.13
CA ALA A 12 -25.82 -17.59 6.05
C ALA A 12 -25.51 -16.18 6.56
N GLY A 13 -26.27 -15.67 7.54
CA GLY A 13 -26.02 -14.39 8.18
C GLY A 13 -24.72 -14.36 8.99
N ALA A 14 -24.38 -15.45 9.68
CA ALA A 14 -23.12 -15.57 10.41
C ALA A 14 -21.89 -15.57 9.48
N MET A 15 -22.01 -16.13 8.27
CA MET A 15 -20.95 -16.09 7.26
C MET A 15 -20.81 -14.71 6.60
N ALA A 16 -21.88 -13.92 6.51
CA ALA A 16 -21.84 -12.54 6.01
C ALA A 16 -21.16 -11.56 7.00
N VAL A 17 -21.07 -11.92 8.28
CA VAL A 17 -20.40 -11.15 9.35
C VAL A 17 -19.11 -11.83 9.83
N ALA A 18 -18.63 -12.84 9.10
CA ALA A 18 -17.32 -13.42 9.40
C ALA A 18 -16.29 -12.28 9.37
N PRO A 19 -15.54 -12.06 10.47
CA PRO A 19 -14.51 -11.03 10.47
C PRO A 19 -13.52 -11.38 9.37
N THR A 20 -13.46 -10.57 8.32
CA THR A 20 -12.29 -10.57 7.45
C THR A 20 -11.12 -10.31 8.38
N ALA A 21 -10.17 -11.25 8.50
CA ALA A 21 -8.96 -10.98 9.23
C ALA A 21 -8.40 -9.66 8.71
N ALA A 22 -8.42 -8.62 9.55
CA ALA A 22 -7.85 -7.32 9.23
C ALA A 22 -6.33 -7.48 9.34
N ASN A 23 -5.75 -8.20 8.40
CA ASN A 23 -4.30 -8.29 8.24
C ASN A 23 -3.86 -6.95 7.68
N ALA A 24 -3.26 -6.14 8.54
CA ALA A 24 -2.54 -4.97 8.10
C ALA A 24 -1.45 -5.39 7.11
N GLU A 25 -1.42 -4.74 5.95
CA GLU A 25 -0.45 -5.01 4.91
C GLU A 25 0.72 -4.04 5.05
N VAL A 26 1.94 -4.59 5.03
CA VAL A 26 3.18 -3.83 4.93
C VAL A 26 3.83 -4.19 3.61
N SER A 27 4.10 -3.18 2.78
CA SER A 27 4.76 -3.34 1.49
C SER A 27 5.92 -2.36 1.36
N ALA A 28 6.94 -2.75 0.59
CA ALA A 28 8.10 -1.93 0.32
C ALA A 28 8.52 -2.08 -1.14
N SER A 29 9.06 -1.00 -1.72
CA SER A 29 9.59 -1.01 -3.08
C SER A 29 10.95 -0.33 -3.14
N VAL A 30 11.75 -0.69 -4.15
CA VAL A 30 13.05 -0.10 -4.44
C VAL A 30 13.24 0.03 -5.95
N GLY A 31 13.86 1.12 -6.39
CA GLY A 31 14.13 1.41 -7.80
C GLY A 31 15.50 2.06 -7.98
N VAL A 32 16.06 1.87 -9.19
CA VAL A 32 17.29 2.53 -9.64
C VAL A 32 17.02 3.17 -11.00
N ALA A 33 17.46 4.41 -11.18
CA ALA A 33 17.32 5.18 -12.40
C ALA A 33 18.57 6.01 -12.70
N ASN A 34 18.71 6.45 -13.95
CA ASN A 34 19.78 7.35 -14.40
C ASN A 34 19.40 8.84 -14.34
N MET A 35 18.18 9.16 -13.92
CA MET A 35 17.64 10.52 -13.82
C MET A 35 16.66 10.58 -12.63
N TYR A 36 16.57 11.74 -11.97
CA TYR A 36 15.57 11.98 -10.93
C TYR A 36 14.55 13.02 -11.39
N LEU A 37 13.46 12.57 -11.99
CA LEU A 37 12.42 13.48 -12.48
C LEU A 37 11.42 13.85 -11.37
N TRP A 38 11.42 15.11 -10.94
CA TRP A 38 10.45 15.65 -10.01
C TRP A 38 9.66 16.79 -10.64
N ARG A 39 8.34 16.61 -10.78
CA ARG A 39 7.41 17.61 -11.35
C ARG A 39 7.88 18.19 -12.70
N GLY A 40 8.53 17.37 -13.53
CA GLY A 40 9.03 17.76 -14.85
C GLY A 40 10.46 18.31 -14.89
N TYR A 41 11.15 18.40 -13.75
CA TYR A 41 12.55 18.79 -13.67
C TYR A 41 13.42 17.59 -13.31
N ASP A 42 14.54 17.42 -14.02
CA ASP A 42 15.57 16.46 -13.60
C ASP A 42 16.39 17.10 -12.47
N LEU A 43 16.21 16.58 -11.25
CA LEU A 43 16.93 17.02 -10.05
C LEU A 43 18.27 16.31 -9.87
N GLY A 44 18.54 15.26 -10.64
CA GLY A 44 19.75 14.45 -10.50
C GLY A 44 20.93 14.93 -11.33
N ASN A 45 20.73 15.80 -12.31
CA ASN A 45 21.83 16.37 -13.11
C ASN A 45 22.80 15.32 -13.71
N GLY A 46 22.32 14.11 -13.98
CA GLY A 46 23.12 12.98 -14.48
C GLY A 46 23.66 12.03 -13.40
N ASP A 47 23.40 12.29 -12.12
CA ASP A 47 23.74 11.38 -11.02
C ASP A 47 22.80 10.17 -10.99
N ALA A 48 23.34 9.04 -10.51
CA ALA A 48 22.55 7.84 -10.29
C ALA A 48 21.50 8.07 -9.18
N GLN A 49 20.27 7.70 -9.46
CA GLN A 49 19.17 7.78 -8.51
C GLN A 49 18.83 6.39 -7.97
N VAL A 50 18.71 6.30 -6.65
CA VAL A 50 18.15 5.15 -5.94
C VAL A 50 16.97 5.65 -5.12
N SER A 51 15.84 4.96 -5.19
CA SER A 51 14.62 5.34 -4.47
C SER A 51 13.97 4.13 -3.82
N GLY A 52 13.18 4.38 -2.79
CA GLY A 52 12.36 3.36 -2.17
C GLY A 52 11.29 3.93 -1.24
N ASP A 53 10.34 3.07 -0.89
CA ASP A 53 9.25 3.40 0.01
C ASP A 53 8.90 2.24 0.93
N LEU A 54 8.27 2.58 2.05
CA LEU A 54 7.64 1.66 2.99
C LEU A 54 6.23 2.14 3.26
N SER A 55 5.26 1.27 3.00
CA SER A 55 3.84 1.56 3.07
C SER A 55 3.13 0.60 4.02
N TYR A 56 2.19 1.14 4.81
CA TYR A 56 1.27 0.41 5.68
C TYR A 56 -0.16 0.67 5.22
N SER A 57 -0.97 -0.39 5.12
CA SER A 57 -2.41 -0.25 4.89
C SER A 57 -3.23 -1.17 5.78
N ASN A 58 -4.37 -0.67 6.27
CA ASN A 58 -5.32 -1.45 7.04
C ASN A 58 -6.72 -0.83 6.96
N SER A 59 -7.73 -1.66 6.66
CA SER A 59 -9.15 -1.26 6.69
C SER A 59 -9.47 0.07 5.96
N GLY A 60 -8.82 0.33 4.82
CA GLY A 60 -9.02 1.54 4.01
C GLY A 60 -8.17 2.76 4.42
N PHE A 61 -7.49 2.71 5.56
CA PHE A 61 -6.44 3.67 5.92
C PHE A 61 -5.10 3.23 5.33
N TYR A 62 -4.34 4.18 4.80
CA TYR A 62 -2.99 3.94 4.30
C TYR A 62 -2.05 5.08 4.72
N THR A 63 -0.80 4.73 5.01
CA THR A 63 0.27 5.68 5.33
C THR A 63 1.60 5.10 4.88
N GLY A 64 2.60 5.94 4.67
CA GLY A 64 3.92 5.48 4.25
C GLY A 64 4.94 6.59 4.27
N VAL A 65 6.19 6.20 4.08
CA VAL A 65 7.33 7.09 3.92
C VAL A 65 8.10 6.69 2.67
N TRP A 66 8.67 7.67 2.00
CA TRP A 66 9.50 7.47 0.82
C TRP A 66 10.77 8.30 0.94
N ALA A 67 11.84 7.83 0.31
CA ALA A 67 13.10 8.55 0.22
C ALA A 67 13.78 8.22 -1.12
N ALA A 68 14.60 9.16 -1.59
CA ALA A 68 15.40 8.99 -2.80
C ALA A 68 16.77 9.67 -2.65
N SER A 69 17.77 9.15 -3.37
CA SER A 69 19.08 9.80 -3.58
C SER A 69 19.09 10.58 -4.89
N GLY A 70 20.21 11.25 -5.18
CA GLY A 70 20.39 11.91 -6.47
C GLY A 70 19.52 13.15 -6.65
N ASP A 71 19.17 13.82 -5.56
CA ASP A 71 18.86 15.25 -5.63
C ASP A 71 20.18 16.01 -5.51
N SER A 72 20.61 16.59 -6.62
CA SER A 72 21.84 17.37 -6.74
C SER A 72 21.53 18.85 -6.98
N ALA A 73 20.24 19.21 -7.06
CA ALA A 73 19.76 20.50 -7.54
C ALA A 73 18.99 21.30 -6.46
N ALA A 74 18.22 20.62 -5.59
CA ALA A 74 17.39 21.22 -4.55
C ALA A 74 17.87 20.89 -3.12
N GLY A 75 18.80 19.94 -2.96
CA GLY A 75 19.58 19.72 -1.72
C GLY A 75 19.23 18.47 -0.92
#